data_AF-A0A8J6HY85-F1
#
_entry.id   AF-A0A8J6HY85-F1
#
_cell.length_a   1.000
_cell.length_b   1.000
_cell.length_c   1.000
_cell.angle_alpha   90.00
_cell.angle_beta   90.00
_cell.angle_gamma   90.00
#
_symmetry.space_group_name_H-M   'P 1'
#
loop_
_entity.id
_entity.type
_entity.pdbx_description
1 polymer ?
#
loop_
_entity_poly.entity_id
_entity_poly.type
_entity_poly.pdbx_seq_one_letter_code
_entity_poly.pdbx_strand_id
1 'polypeptide(L)'
;MLPPKHIRKFFSFACALLLLVPFLMGCPGAEGNVAKKLNKEPEITVYFHKTKETKKMPIEEYLMGVVAGEMRPDWPVEAYAAQAIVARTFTMDFIADGGTKKQHNTDISTDEEEAQAYNADAITPEIRRAVQMTAGQVMTYRGRYVKGWFSASCGGRTALAKDGLAYKDPEPPYMRSVSCPEAEVIPDEELFWKKKFTFQELTAALSELGQKIGTVSRMAVASRSKDSHRARELKFTGSDGEATVPGADFRIAIGPQDMRSIWLTDIKHEADGITLEGRGFGHGVGLCQWGAHALAKKGKKPEEIIKHYYPEVKIEKLW
;
A
#
# COMPACT_ATOMS: atom_id res chain seq x y z
N MET A 1 29.09 5.39 39.37
CA MET A 1 27.95 4.48 39.12
C MET A 1 27.07 5.13 38.07
N LEU A 2 27.15 4.67 36.83
CA LEU A 2 26.35 5.19 35.70
C LEU A 2 24.99 4.47 35.68
N PRO A 3 23.88 5.18 35.38
CA PRO A 3 22.55 4.59 35.38
C PRO A 3 22.33 3.64 34.18
N PRO A 4 21.33 2.75 34.25
CA PRO A 4 21.14 1.69 33.28
C PRO A 4 20.68 2.25 31.93
N LYS A 5 21.30 1.74 30.86
CA LYS A 5 20.90 1.99 29.47
C LYS A 5 19.51 1.42 29.24
N HIS A 6 18.55 2.29 28.91
CA HIS A 6 17.27 1.87 28.35
C HIS A 6 17.51 1.12 27.03
N ILE A 7 17.23 -0.18 27.04
CA ILE A 7 17.16 -0.99 25.83
C ILE A 7 15.89 -0.54 25.10
N ARG A 8 16.04 0.29 24.06
CA ARG A 8 14.98 0.52 23.08
C ARG A 8 14.72 -0.81 22.37
N LYS A 9 13.61 -1.47 22.71
CA LYS A 9 13.05 -2.54 21.89
C LYS A 9 12.74 -1.93 20.53
N PHE A 10 13.51 -2.28 19.51
CA PHE A 10 13.14 -2.06 18.12
C PHE A 10 11.83 -2.83 17.89
N PHE A 11 10.70 -2.15 17.87
CA PHE A 11 9.48 -2.71 17.31
C PHE A 11 9.75 -2.87 15.81
N SER A 12 9.95 -4.11 15.38
CA SER A 12 9.88 -4.48 13.97
C SER A 12 8.43 -4.31 13.55
N PHE A 13 8.06 -3.10 13.14
CA PHE A 13 6.81 -2.87 12.43
C PHE A 13 6.97 -3.56 11.07
N ALA A 14 6.32 -4.71 10.90
CA ALA A 14 6.01 -5.21 9.58
C ALA A 14 5.13 -4.15 8.91
N CYS A 15 5.74 -3.30 8.07
CA CYS A 15 5.00 -2.42 7.19
C CYS A 15 4.29 -3.32 6.18
N ALA A 16 2.97 -3.38 6.32
CA ALA A 16 2.05 -4.16 5.51
C ALA A 16 2.37 -4.06 4.01
N LEU A 17 2.69 -5.21 3.42
CA LEU A 17 2.79 -5.37 1.98
C LEU A 17 1.38 -5.60 1.42
N LEU A 18 0.86 -4.65 0.65
CA LEU A 18 -0.13 -4.97 -0.38
C LEU A 18 0.63 -5.65 -1.54
N LEU A 19 0.85 -6.96 -1.43
CA LEU A 19 1.25 -7.80 -2.55
C LEU A 19 0.02 -8.06 -3.41
N LEU A 20 -0.05 -7.40 -4.58
CA LEU A 20 -1.05 -7.73 -5.59
C LEU A 20 -0.72 -9.10 -6.18
N VAL A 21 -1.44 -10.13 -5.74
CA VAL A 21 -1.57 -11.39 -6.48
C VAL A 21 -2.00 -11.04 -7.92
N PRO A 22 -1.38 -11.62 -8.97
CA PRO A 22 -1.78 -11.37 -10.34
C PRO A 22 -3.12 -12.08 -10.61
N PHE A 23 -4.23 -11.43 -10.27
CA PHE A 23 -5.54 -11.91 -10.68
C PHE A 23 -5.84 -11.40 -12.10
N LEU A 24 -6.05 -12.36 -12.98
CA LEU A 24 -6.45 -12.20 -14.37
C LEU A 24 -7.75 -11.39 -14.49
N MET A 25 -7.70 -10.39 -15.38
CA MET A 25 -8.79 -9.78 -16.16
C MET A 25 -9.99 -9.19 -15.41
N GLY A 26 -10.14 -7.85 -15.49
CA GLY A 26 -11.42 -7.18 -15.28
C GLY A 26 -11.39 -5.67 -15.51
N CYS A 27 -11.89 -5.25 -16.68
CA CYS A 27 -12.44 -3.91 -16.95
C CYS A 27 -13.20 -3.30 -15.75
N PRO A 28 -13.39 -1.97 -15.67
CA PRO A 28 -13.87 -1.26 -14.47
C PRO A 28 -15.13 -1.89 -13.86
N GLY A 29 -14.94 -2.71 -12.82
CA GLY A 29 -15.93 -3.34 -11.94
C GLY A 29 -17.03 -4.14 -12.65
N ALA A 30 -17.17 -5.42 -12.33
CA ALA A 30 -18.43 -6.14 -12.56
C ALA A 30 -19.62 -5.37 -11.95
N GLU A 31 -20.86 -5.73 -12.30
CA GLU A 31 -22.09 -5.11 -11.73
C GLU A 31 -22.14 -5.13 -10.19
N GLY A 32 -21.27 -5.92 -9.53
CA GLY A 32 -21.11 -6.01 -8.08
C GLY A 32 -20.58 -4.76 -7.38
N ASN A 33 -19.77 -3.90 -8.05
CA ASN A 33 -19.06 -2.81 -7.34
C ASN A 33 -19.89 -1.52 -7.19
N VAL A 34 -21.20 -1.60 -7.39
CA VAL A 34 -22.11 -0.48 -7.15
C VAL A 34 -22.28 -0.28 -5.65
N ALA A 35 -21.93 0.92 -5.17
CA ALA A 35 -22.11 1.31 -3.79
C ALA A 35 -23.60 1.54 -3.52
N LYS A 36 -24.19 0.71 -2.65
CA LYS A 36 -25.61 0.78 -2.27
C LYS A 36 -25.72 1.14 -0.80
N LYS A 37 -26.68 2.01 -0.46
CA LYS A 37 -27.05 2.23 0.93
C LYS A 37 -27.56 0.94 1.56
N LEU A 38 -27.15 0.71 2.80
CA LEU A 38 -27.50 -0.45 3.60
C LEU A 38 -28.38 0.01 4.77
N ASN A 39 -29.28 -0.88 5.21
CA ASN A 39 -30.20 -0.56 6.30
C ASN A 39 -29.54 -0.61 7.68
N LYS A 40 -28.37 -1.24 7.78
CA LYS A 40 -27.57 -1.39 9.01
C LYS A 40 -26.12 -1.72 8.65
N GLU A 41 -25.25 -1.68 9.65
CA GLU A 41 -23.86 -2.14 9.55
C GLU A 41 -23.79 -3.60 9.01
N PRO A 42 -22.95 -3.89 8.01
CA PRO A 42 -22.67 -5.24 7.56
C PRO A 42 -22.00 -6.10 8.63
N GLU A 43 -22.42 -7.36 8.70
CA GLU A 43 -21.58 -8.42 9.26
C GLU A 43 -20.83 -9.12 8.13
N ILE A 44 -19.56 -9.42 8.35
CA ILE A 44 -18.68 -10.10 7.39
C ILE A 44 -18.11 -11.39 8.00
N THR A 45 -17.73 -12.33 7.14
CA THR A 45 -16.97 -13.51 7.53
C THR A 45 -15.48 -13.29 7.26
N VAL A 46 -14.65 -13.49 8.28
CA VAL A 46 -13.20 -13.22 8.26
C VAL A 46 -12.42 -14.50 8.54
N TYR A 47 -11.47 -14.81 7.66
CA TYR A 47 -10.49 -15.88 7.86
C TYR A 47 -9.22 -15.35 8.56
N PHE A 48 -8.85 -15.97 9.67
CA PHE A 48 -7.67 -15.60 10.47
C PHE A 48 -6.48 -16.46 10.05
N HIS A 49 -5.61 -15.95 9.16
CA HIS A 49 -4.58 -16.76 8.48
C HIS A 49 -3.59 -17.43 9.44
N LYS A 50 -3.32 -16.84 10.61
CA LYS A 50 -2.42 -17.39 11.63
C LYS A 50 -3.04 -18.56 12.40
N THR A 51 -4.30 -18.45 12.78
CA THR A 51 -5.01 -19.47 13.58
C THR A 51 -5.79 -20.47 12.74
N LYS A 52 -5.99 -20.15 11.44
CA LYS A 52 -6.83 -20.90 10.49
C LYS A 52 -8.32 -20.95 10.89
N GLU A 53 -8.74 -20.06 11.79
CA GLU A 53 -10.13 -19.92 12.23
C GLU A 53 -10.93 -18.98 11.32
N THR A 54 -12.24 -19.21 11.24
CA THR A 54 -13.18 -18.27 10.62
C THR A 54 -14.11 -17.70 11.67
N LYS A 55 -14.33 -16.37 11.63
CA LYS A 55 -15.29 -15.70 12.52
C LYS A 55 -16.22 -14.80 11.72
N LYS A 56 -17.47 -14.69 12.18
CA LYS A 56 -18.41 -13.69 11.69
C LYS A 56 -18.38 -12.50 12.65
N MET A 57 -18.21 -11.29 12.13
CA MET A 57 -18.09 -10.08 12.95
C MET A 57 -18.60 -8.83 12.23
N PRO A 58 -18.96 -7.75 12.96
CA PRO A 58 -19.26 -6.46 12.35
C PRO A 58 -18.05 -5.91 11.58
N ILE A 59 -18.30 -5.28 10.42
CA ILE A 59 -17.21 -4.76 9.59
C ILE A 59 -16.39 -3.67 10.33
N GLU A 60 -17.02 -2.85 11.17
CA GLU A 60 -16.31 -1.81 11.90
C GLU A 60 -15.34 -2.42 12.93
N GLU A 61 -15.66 -3.58 13.51
CA GLU A 61 -14.74 -4.30 14.40
C GLU A 61 -13.52 -4.84 13.64
N TYR A 62 -13.73 -5.41 12.45
CA TYR A 62 -12.63 -5.84 11.57
C TYR A 62 -11.73 -4.65 11.19
N LEU A 63 -12.33 -3.51 10.84
CA LEU A 63 -11.59 -2.32 10.40
C LEU A 63 -10.73 -1.70 11.51
N MET A 64 -11.10 -1.85 12.79
CA MET A 64 -10.22 -1.46 13.90
C MET A 64 -8.90 -2.24 13.84
N GLY A 65 -8.97 -3.55 13.60
CA GLY A 65 -7.79 -4.40 13.45
C GLY A 65 -6.98 -4.08 12.19
N VAL A 66 -7.65 -3.68 11.09
CA VAL A 66 -6.95 -3.24 9.88
C VAL A 66 -6.19 -1.94 10.12
N VAL A 67 -6.84 -0.90 10.65
CA VAL A 67 -6.17 0.38 10.92
C VAL A 67 -4.99 0.19 11.90
N ALA A 68 -5.15 -0.69 12.89
CA ALA A 68 -4.09 -1.03 13.84
C ALA A 68 -2.93 -1.86 13.23
N GLY A 69 -3.21 -2.67 12.20
CA GLY A 69 -2.18 -3.39 11.45
C GLY A 69 -1.43 -2.49 10.45
N GLU A 70 -2.14 -1.53 9.86
CA GLU A 70 -1.65 -0.69 8.77
C GLU A 70 -0.91 0.57 9.24
N MET A 71 -1.34 1.17 10.36
CA MET A 71 -0.81 2.45 10.81
C MET A 71 -0.02 2.33 12.09
N ARG A 72 1.03 3.17 12.20
CA ARG A 72 1.82 3.30 13.43
C ARG A 72 0.93 3.79 14.58
N PRO A 73 1.25 3.41 15.84
CA PRO A 73 0.58 3.94 17.02
C PRO A 73 0.88 5.45 17.21
N ASP A 74 0.13 6.07 18.13
CA ASP A 74 0.32 7.46 18.57
C ASP A 74 0.19 8.52 17.46
N TRP A 75 -0.56 8.21 16.40
CA TRP A 75 -0.89 9.16 15.34
C TRP A 75 -2.20 9.90 15.65
N PRO A 76 -2.42 11.11 15.08
CA PRO A 76 -3.67 11.84 15.29
C PRO A 76 -4.89 11.03 14.85
N VAL A 77 -5.99 11.16 15.60
CA VAL A 77 -7.24 10.42 15.33
C VAL A 77 -7.77 10.66 13.92
N GLU A 78 -7.56 11.86 13.36
CA GLU A 78 -7.98 12.22 12.01
C GLU A 78 -7.21 11.44 10.92
N ALA A 79 -5.95 11.07 11.18
CA ALA A 79 -5.17 10.23 10.26
C ALA A 79 -5.71 8.79 10.26
N TYR A 80 -5.97 8.23 11.44
CA TYR A 80 -6.63 6.93 11.58
C TYR A 80 -8.02 6.91 10.93
N ALA A 81 -8.78 8.00 11.08
CA ALA A 81 -10.12 8.11 10.52
C ALA A 81 -10.08 8.19 8.98
N ALA A 82 -9.12 8.91 8.40
CA ALA A 82 -8.90 8.88 6.95
C ALA A 82 -8.54 7.46 6.48
N GLN A 83 -7.62 6.76 7.15
CA GLN A 83 -7.30 5.38 6.81
C GLN A 83 -8.51 4.46 6.94
N ALA A 84 -9.35 4.63 7.96
CA ALA A 84 -10.57 3.83 8.14
C ALA A 84 -11.52 3.97 6.93
N ILE A 85 -11.70 5.18 6.39
CA ILE A 85 -12.49 5.42 5.17
C ILE A 85 -11.89 4.68 3.97
N VAL A 86 -10.55 4.75 3.79
CA VAL A 86 -9.86 4.05 2.70
C VAL A 86 -9.99 2.53 2.84
N ALA A 87 -9.67 1.99 4.00
CA ALA A 87 -9.71 0.57 4.31
C ALA A 87 -11.13 0.00 4.16
N ARG A 88 -12.16 0.72 4.65
CA ARG A 88 -13.57 0.33 4.47
C ARG A 88 -13.95 0.28 3.00
N THR A 89 -13.53 1.26 2.23
CA THR A 89 -13.78 1.29 0.78
C THR A 89 -13.13 0.09 0.08
N PHE A 90 -11.86 -0.19 0.40
CA PHE A 90 -11.16 -1.36 -0.11
C PHE A 90 -11.89 -2.65 0.27
N THR A 91 -12.24 -2.84 1.54
CA THR A 91 -12.94 -4.04 2.01
C THR A 91 -14.27 -4.24 1.29
N MET A 92 -15.06 -3.18 1.11
CA MET A 92 -16.34 -3.27 0.41
C MET A 92 -16.19 -3.58 -1.08
N ASP A 93 -15.22 -2.96 -1.76
CA ASP A 93 -14.89 -3.25 -3.17
C ASP A 93 -14.38 -4.69 -3.33
N PHE A 94 -13.50 -5.14 -2.44
CA PHE A 94 -12.93 -6.49 -2.45
C PHE A 94 -14.00 -7.56 -2.24
N ILE A 95 -14.90 -7.37 -1.27
CA ILE A 95 -16.03 -8.29 -1.03
C ILE A 95 -17.00 -8.30 -2.22
N ALA A 96 -17.25 -7.15 -2.84
CA ALA A 96 -18.11 -7.03 -4.02
C ALA A 96 -17.53 -7.78 -5.23
N ASP A 97 -16.20 -7.81 -5.38
CA ASP A 97 -15.47 -8.60 -6.39
C ASP A 97 -15.35 -10.10 -6.01
N GLY A 98 -15.98 -10.54 -4.92
CA GLY A 98 -16.07 -11.94 -4.49
C GLY A 98 -15.19 -12.30 -3.30
N GLY A 99 -14.33 -11.38 -2.84
CA GLY A 99 -13.51 -11.51 -1.64
C GLY A 99 -12.64 -12.78 -1.65
N THR A 100 -12.48 -13.39 -0.49
CA THR A 100 -11.75 -14.67 -0.34
C THR A 100 -12.65 -15.91 -0.40
N LYS A 101 -13.83 -15.81 -1.03
CA LYS A 101 -14.82 -16.90 -1.03
C LYS A 101 -14.29 -18.15 -1.73
N LYS A 102 -13.49 -17.99 -2.78
CA LYS A 102 -12.93 -19.12 -3.54
C LYS A 102 -11.86 -19.88 -2.75
N GLN A 103 -11.11 -19.18 -1.90
CA GLN A 103 -9.97 -19.70 -1.16
C GLN A 103 -10.40 -20.28 0.19
N HIS A 104 -11.22 -19.52 0.93
CA HIS A 104 -11.49 -19.77 2.35
C HIS A 104 -12.98 -19.89 2.68
N ASN A 105 -13.87 -19.71 1.70
CA ASN A 105 -15.32 -19.58 1.90
C ASN A 105 -15.69 -18.47 2.90
N THR A 106 -14.91 -17.38 2.91
CA THR A 106 -15.12 -16.17 3.72
C THR A 106 -15.17 -14.93 2.84
N ASP A 107 -15.71 -13.83 3.36
CA ASP A 107 -15.74 -12.54 2.67
C ASP A 107 -14.33 -11.92 2.58
N ILE A 108 -13.51 -12.05 3.63
CA ILE A 108 -12.15 -11.50 3.65
C ILE A 108 -11.19 -12.37 4.50
N SER A 109 -9.90 -12.09 4.36
CA SER A 109 -8.79 -12.69 5.12
C SER A 109 -8.00 -11.62 5.88
N THR A 110 -7.29 -12.05 6.92
CA THR A 110 -6.32 -11.24 7.67
C THR A 110 -4.90 -11.38 7.14
N ASP A 111 -4.71 -12.15 6.06
CA ASP A 111 -3.44 -12.24 5.34
C ASP A 111 -3.24 -10.97 4.51
N GLU A 112 -2.11 -10.29 4.71
CA GLU A 112 -1.78 -9.06 3.98
C GLU A 112 -1.48 -9.34 2.50
N GLU A 113 -1.05 -10.56 2.16
CA GLU A 113 -0.85 -10.98 0.77
C GLU A 113 -2.18 -11.21 0.02
N GLU A 114 -3.27 -11.45 0.75
CA GLU A 114 -4.60 -11.65 0.18
C GLU A 114 -5.48 -10.40 0.23
N ALA A 115 -5.26 -9.53 1.23
CA ALA A 115 -6.10 -8.36 1.48
C ALA A 115 -5.31 -7.18 2.09
N GLN A 116 -5.35 -7.02 3.42
CA GLN A 116 -4.77 -5.89 4.16
C GLN A 116 -4.19 -6.40 5.48
N ALA A 117 -3.19 -5.69 6.02
CA ALA A 117 -2.66 -6.05 7.32
C ALA A 117 -3.73 -5.94 8.41
N TYR A 118 -3.64 -6.84 9.38
CA TYR A 118 -4.59 -6.93 10.48
C TYR A 118 -3.85 -7.24 11.78
N ASN A 119 -4.08 -6.41 12.80
CA ASN A 119 -3.52 -6.61 14.13
C ASN A 119 -4.50 -6.19 15.24
N ALA A 120 -5.26 -7.15 15.76
CA ALA A 120 -6.22 -6.92 16.82
C ALA A 120 -5.58 -6.45 18.15
N ASP A 121 -4.34 -6.89 18.43
CA ASP A 121 -3.65 -6.58 19.69
C ASP A 121 -3.16 -5.12 19.74
N ALA A 122 -3.06 -4.46 18.60
CA ALA A 122 -2.60 -3.07 18.48
C ALA A 122 -3.75 -2.03 18.49
N ILE A 123 -5.01 -2.46 18.70
CA ILE A 123 -6.16 -1.55 18.70
C ILE A 123 -6.11 -0.62 19.92
N THR A 124 -5.98 0.70 19.68
CA THR A 124 -6.03 1.73 20.72
C THR A 124 -7.40 2.43 20.82
N PRO A 125 -7.70 3.18 21.90
CA PRO A 125 -8.90 4.00 22.00
C PRO A 125 -9.06 5.01 20.85
N GLU A 126 -7.95 5.59 20.37
CA GLU A 126 -7.93 6.54 19.25
C GLU A 126 -8.34 5.85 17.95
N ILE A 127 -7.86 4.63 17.69
CA ILE A 127 -8.25 3.84 16.53
C ILE A 127 -9.74 3.47 16.61
N ARG A 128 -10.22 3.03 17.78
CA ARG A 128 -11.66 2.76 17.96
C ARG A 128 -12.50 4.00 17.67
N ARG A 129 -12.10 5.15 18.20
CA ARG A 129 -12.79 6.43 17.97
C ARG A 129 -12.78 6.83 16.49
N ALA A 130 -11.63 6.69 15.81
CA ALA A 130 -11.47 6.99 14.39
C ALA A 130 -12.38 6.15 13.49
N VAL A 131 -12.45 4.85 13.76
CA VAL A 131 -13.35 3.94 13.03
C VAL A 131 -14.80 4.29 13.30
N GLN A 132 -15.18 4.51 14.57
CA GLN A 132 -16.55 4.85 14.97
C GLN A 132 -17.04 6.18 14.36
N MET A 133 -16.21 7.23 14.37
CA MET A 133 -16.61 8.54 13.83
C MET A 133 -16.77 8.53 12.31
N THR A 134 -16.16 7.56 11.63
CA THR A 134 -16.25 7.37 10.17
C THR A 134 -17.09 6.15 9.79
N ALA A 135 -17.85 5.59 10.73
CA ALA A 135 -18.64 4.38 10.47
C ALA A 135 -19.55 4.57 9.27
N GLY A 136 -19.52 3.60 8.36
CA GLY A 136 -20.27 3.62 7.09
C GLY A 136 -19.77 4.59 6.03
N GLN A 137 -18.74 5.42 6.30
CA GLN A 137 -18.18 6.31 5.28
C GLN A 137 -17.24 5.55 4.34
N VAL A 138 -17.50 5.65 3.05
CA VAL A 138 -16.72 5.07 1.95
C VAL A 138 -16.45 6.10 0.86
N MET A 139 -15.49 5.81 -0.01
CA MET A 139 -15.18 6.60 -1.19
C MET A 139 -15.84 5.99 -2.44
N THR A 140 -16.51 6.83 -3.23
CA THR A 140 -17.16 6.41 -4.47
C THR A 140 -16.84 7.33 -5.64
N TYR A 141 -16.91 6.79 -6.85
CA TYR A 141 -16.86 7.56 -8.08
C TYR A 141 -17.89 7.02 -9.06
N ARG A 142 -18.80 7.88 -9.53
CA ARG A 142 -19.95 7.51 -10.39
C ARG A 142 -20.77 6.33 -9.82
N GLY A 143 -21.00 6.35 -8.50
CA GLY A 143 -21.83 5.35 -7.79
C GLY A 143 -21.16 4.01 -7.55
N ARG A 144 -19.86 3.87 -7.85
CA ARG A 144 -19.08 2.66 -7.62
C ARG A 144 -18.01 2.89 -6.56
N TYR A 145 -17.65 1.86 -5.80
CA TYR A 145 -16.48 1.93 -4.92
C TYR A 145 -15.23 2.26 -5.74
N VAL A 146 -14.34 3.05 -5.14
CA VAL A 146 -13.03 3.33 -5.74
C VAL A 146 -11.98 2.38 -5.20
N LYS A 147 -10.89 2.17 -5.95
CA LYS A 147 -9.74 1.42 -5.46
C LYS A 147 -9.06 2.23 -4.34
N GLY A 148 -9.23 1.76 -3.11
CA GLY A 148 -8.66 2.37 -1.89
C GLY A 148 -7.18 2.05 -1.69
N TRP A 149 -6.33 2.34 -2.68
CA TRP A 149 -4.89 2.08 -2.56
C TRP A 149 -4.20 3.08 -1.65
N PHE A 150 -3.26 2.63 -0.82
CA PHE A 150 -2.50 3.47 0.09
C PHE A 150 -1.09 2.91 0.29
N SER A 151 -0.17 3.72 0.80
CA SER A 151 1.21 3.29 1.10
C SER A 151 1.79 4.04 2.29
N ALA A 152 2.79 3.46 2.96
CA ALA A 152 3.44 4.06 4.11
C ALA A 152 4.00 5.46 3.81
N SER A 153 4.83 5.57 2.76
CA SER A 153 5.45 6.82 2.33
C SER A 153 5.48 6.92 0.82
N CYS A 154 5.03 8.03 0.25
CA CYS A 154 5.05 8.25 -1.20
C CYS A 154 6.31 9.00 -1.68
N GLY A 155 7.30 9.22 -0.82
CA GLY A 155 8.55 9.91 -1.16
C GLY A 155 8.41 11.42 -1.44
N GLY A 156 7.25 12.02 -1.14
CA GLY A 156 6.93 13.45 -1.32
C GLY A 156 5.91 13.76 -2.41
N ARG A 157 5.52 12.76 -3.21
CA ARG A 157 4.49 12.91 -4.26
C ARG A 157 3.85 11.57 -4.58
N THR A 158 2.52 11.51 -4.70
CA THR A 158 1.86 10.25 -5.04
C THR A 158 2.10 9.85 -6.50
N ALA A 159 1.78 8.63 -6.89
CA ALA A 159 1.86 8.12 -8.25
C ALA A 159 0.46 7.81 -8.80
N LEU A 160 0.35 7.78 -10.13
CA LEU A 160 -0.77 7.15 -10.81
C LEU A 160 -0.64 5.62 -10.73
N ALA A 161 -1.73 4.88 -10.92
CA ALA A 161 -1.75 3.42 -10.81
C ALA A 161 -0.78 2.76 -11.80
N LYS A 162 -0.75 3.25 -13.05
CA LYS A 162 0.19 2.74 -14.07
C LYS A 162 1.65 2.92 -13.67
N ASP A 163 1.96 4.02 -12.99
CA ASP A 163 3.34 4.36 -12.65
C ASP A 163 3.82 3.66 -11.38
N GLY A 164 2.94 3.47 -10.39
CA GLY A 164 3.29 2.90 -9.08
C GLY A 164 3.03 1.40 -8.95
N LEU A 165 2.06 0.86 -9.69
CA LEU A 165 1.59 -0.54 -9.59
C LEU A 165 1.75 -1.33 -10.89
N ALA A 166 2.34 -0.74 -11.94
CA ALA A 166 2.34 -1.31 -13.30
C ALA A 166 0.93 -1.76 -13.76
N TYR A 167 -0.11 -1.03 -13.31
CA TYR A 167 -1.51 -1.38 -13.50
C TYR A 167 -1.86 -1.53 -14.98
N LYS A 168 -2.51 -2.65 -15.34
CA LYS A 168 -2.73 -3.03 -16.75
C LYS A 168 -4.01 -2.43 -17.35
N ASP A 169 -5.00 -2.12 -16.52
CA ASP A 169 -6.27 -1.53 -16.96
C ASP A 169 -6.11 -0.02 -17.23
N PRO A 170 -7.14 0.64 -17.81
CA PRO A 170 -7.19 2.09 -17.89
C PRO A 170 -6.97 2.74 -16.52
N GLU A 171 -6.24 3.86 -16.50
CA GLU A 171 -5.99 4.62 -15.28
C GLU A 171 -7.34 5.02 -14.64
N PRO A 172 -7.56 4.74 -13.34
CA PRO A 172 -8.81 5.12 -12.71
C PRO A 172 -9.03 6.63 -12.80
N PRO A 173 -10.20 7.08 -13.30
CA PRO A 173 -10.39 8.49 -13.68
C PRO A 173 -10.33 9.45 -12.48
N TYR A 174 -10.55 8.95 -11.27
CA TYR A 174 -10.49 9.70 -10.01
C TYR A 174 -9.09 9.79 -9.40
N MET A 175 -8.10 9.08 -9.94
CA MET A 175 -6.72 9.10 -9.43
C MET A 175 -5.97 10.29 -10.01
N ARG A 176 -5.35 11.06 -9.11
CA ARG A 176 -4.45 12.15 -9.47
C ARG A 176 -3.19 12.01 -8.66
N SER A 177 -2.11 12.48 -9.25
CA SER A 177 -0.83 12.50 -8.59
C SER A 177 -0.60 13.86 -7.93
N VAL A 178 -0.46 13.88 -6.60
CA VAL A 178 -0.49 15.09 -5.77
C VAL A 178 0.78 15.23 -4.93
N SER A 179 1.14 16.46 -4.59
CA SER A 179 2.20 16.74 -3.61
C SER A 179 1.83 16.20 -2.22
N CYS A 180 2.81 15.69 -1.48
CA CYS A 180 2.60 15.09 -0.17
C CYS A 180 3.47 15.79 0.90
N PRO A 181 2.87 16.28 2.00
CA PRO A 181 3.61 16.99 3.05
C PRO A 181 4.31 16.06 4.05
N GLU A 182 4.50 14.78 3.73
CA GLU A 182 5.07 13.79 4.66
C GLU A 182 6.45 14.18 5.21
N ALA A 183 7.28 14.85 4.40
CA ALA A 183 8.63 15.30 4.75
C ALA A 183 8.67 16.24 5.98
N GLU A 184 7.53 16.78 6.39
CA GLU A 184 7.43 17.65 7.57
C GLU A 184 7.40 16.86 8.89
N VAL A 185 7.12 15.56 8.86
CA VAL A 185 6.90 14.73 10.06
C VAL A 185 7.58 13.37 10.02
N ILE A 186 7.88 12.84 8.82
CA ILE A 186 8.55 11.54 8.66
C ILE A 186 10.05 11.67 8.99
N PRO A 187 10.63 10.71 9.73
CA PRO A 187 12.08 10.64 9.90
C PRO A 187 12.81 10.35 8.58
N ASP A 188 14.01 10.89 8.40
CA ASP A 188 14.79 10.69 7.17
C ASP A 188 15.12 9.21 6.90
N GLU A 189 15.38 8.42 7.94
CA GLU A 189 15.65 6.98 7.83
C GLU A 189 14.44 6.13 7.36
N GLU A 190 13.23 6.71 7.44
CA GLU A 190 12.01 6.10 6.90
C GLU A 190 11.67 6.65 5.50
N LEU A 191 11.96 7.94 5.26
CA LEU A 191 11.72 8.58 3.97
C LEU A 191 12.73 8.17 2.90
N PHE A 192 13.98 7.95 3.28
CA PHE A 192 15.06 7.55 2.39
C PHE A 192 15.46 6.11 2.67
N TRP A 193 15.86 5.40 1.63
CA TRP A 193 16.33 4.03 1.77
C TRP A 193 17.53 3.77 0.88
N LYS A 194 18.39 2.88 1.33
CA LYS A 194 19.60 2.44 0.65
C LYS A 194 19.80 0.96 0.89
N LYS A 195 20.01 0.19 -0.19
CA LYS A 195 20.26 -1.23 -0.11
C LYS A 195 21.21 -1.66 -1.22
N LYS A 196 22.18 -2.50 -0.87
CA LYS A 196 23.02 -3.22 -1.82
C LYS A 196 22.40 -4.58 -2.13
N PHE A 197 22.27 -4.88 -3.41
CA PHE A 197 21.84 -6.17 -3.93
C PHE A 197 23.02 -6.83 -4.65
N THR A 198 23.27 -8.09 -4.35
CA THR A 198 24.20 -8.94 -5.07
C THR A 198 23.69 -9.24 -6.48
N PHE A 199 24.59 -9.56 -7.41
CA PHE A 199 24.18 -10.01 -8.74
C PHE A 199 23.30 -11.27 -8.71
N GLN A 200 23.48 -12.13 -7.71
CA GLN A 200 22.66 -13.32 -7.51
C GLN A 200 21.22 -12.96 -7.14
N GLU A 201 21.00 -12.03 -6.20
CA GLU A 201 19.66 -11.56 -5.82
C GLU A 201 18.94 -10.93 -7.03
N LEU A 202 19.64 -10.07 -7.78
CA LEU A 202 19.09 -9.44 -8.99
C LEU A 202 18.71 -10.48 -10.05
N THR A 203 19.58 -11.48 -10.27
CA THR A 203 19.34 -12.56 -11.23
C THR A 203 18.17 -13.45 -10.82
N ALA A 204 18.04 -13.76 -9.52
CA ALA A 204 16.94 -14.54 -8.98
C ALA A 204 15.59 -13.82 -9.16
N ALA A 205 15.52 -12.53 -8.82
CA ALA A 205 14.30 -11.74 -9.00
C ALA A 205 13.88 -11.63 -10.47
N LEU A 206 14.82 -11.46 -11.40
CA LEU A 206 14.51 -11.47 -12.83
C LEU A 206 14.03 -12.85 -13.31
N SER A 207 14.59 -13.92 -12.78
CA SER A 207 14.18 -15.30 -13.12
C SER A 207 12.74 -15.58 -12.67
N GLU A 208 12.32 -15.06 -11.52
CA GLU A 208 10.93 -15.13 -11.05
C GLU A 208 9.96 -14.42 -11.99
N LEU A 209 10.40 -13.31 -12.61
CA LEU A 209 9.66 -12.61 -13.67
C LEU A 209 9.78 -13.29 -15.05
N GLY A 210 10.33 -14.51 -15.11
CA GLY A 210 10.49 -15.29 -16.33
C GLY A 210 11.60 -14.79 -17.26
N GLN A 211 12.46 -13.86 -16.83
CA GLN A 211 13.55 -13.31 -17.64
C GLN A 211 14.81 -14.18 -17.50
N LYS A 212 15.32 -14.68 -18.63
CA LYS A 212 16.52 -15.53 -18.69
C LYS A 212 17.64 -14.80 -19.43
N ILE A 213 18.38 -13.95 -18.73
CA ILE A 213 19.46 -13.13 -19.30
C ILE A 213 20.86 -13.51 -18.77
N GLY A 214 20.98 -14.68 -18.15
CA GLY A 214 22.19 -15.11 -17.46
C GLY A 214 22.49 -14.26 -16.23
N THR A 215 23.77 -14.16 -15.83
CA THR A 215 24.15 -13.42 -14.62
C THR A 215 24.05 -11.92 -14.85
N VAL A 216 23.22 -11.23 -14.06
CA VAL A 216 23.08 -9.77 -14.11
C VAL A 216 24.41 -9.11 -13.77
N SER A 217 24.78 -8.08 -14.54
CA SER A 217 25.95 -7.24 -14.27
C SER A 217 25.63 -5.75 -14.23
N ARG A 218 24.54 -5.33 -14.89
CA ARG A 218 24.12 -3.92 -14.92
C ARG A 218 22.62 -3.80 -14.80
N MET A 219 22.22 -2.65 -14.27
CA MET A 219 20.85 -2.18 -14.14
C MET A 219 20.82 -0.69 -14.45
N ALA A 220 19.77 -0.23 -15.14
CA ALA A 220 19.50 1.17 -15.39
C ALA A 220 17.99 1.42 -15.39
N VAL A 221 17.59 2.68 -15.16
CA VAL A 221 16.19 3.08 -15.35
C VAL A 221 15.96 3.34 -16.83
N ALA A 222 15.12 2.51 -17.46
CA ALA A 222 14.78 2.63 -18.88
C ALA A 222 13.77 3.76 -19.11
N SER A 223 12.82 3.94 -18.19
CA SER A 223 11.90 5.08 -18.24
C SER A 223 11.42 5.52 -16.85
N ARG A 224 11.11 6.81 -16.71
CA ARG A 224 10.57 7.41 -15.49
C ARG A 224 9.22 8.08 -15.75
N SER A 225 8.33 8.04 -14.77
CA SER A 225 7.17 8.92 -14.73
C SER A 225 7.65 10.37 -14.65
N LYS A 226 7.20 11.21 -15.58
CA LYS A 226 7.52 12.65 -15.57
C LYS A 226 6.97 13.34 -14.35
N ASP A 227 5.80 12.91 -13.92
CA ASP A 227 5.14 13.50 -12.78
C ASP A 227 5.77 12.92 -11.51
N SER A 228 5.69 11.60 -11.30
CA SER A 228 5.93 10.99 -9.98
C SER A 228 7.37 10.51 -9.77
N HIS A 229 8.24 10.61 -10.78
CA HIS A 229 9.65 10.18 -10.76
C HIS A 229 9.89 8.66 -10.58
N ARG A 230 8.82 7.86 -10.48
CA ARG A 230 8.89 6.39 -10.40
C ARG A 230 9.59 5.83 -11.62
N ALA A 231 10.54 4.93 -11.41
CA ALA A 231 11.18 4.14 -12.45
C ALA A 231 10.16 3.11 -12.98
N ARG A 232 9.48 3.45 -14.07
CA ARG A 232 8.40 2.63 -14.63
C ARG A 232 8.93 1.37 -15.26
N GLU A 233 10.07 1.50 -15.96
CA GLU A 233 10.75 0.39 -16.61
C GLU A 233 12.20 0.35 -16.13
N LEU A 234 12.66 -0.83 -15.75
CA LEU A 234 14.03 -1.12 -15.34
C LEU A 234 14.67 -2.03 -16.39
N LYS A 235 15.81 -1.59 -16.92
CA LYS A 235 16.58 -2.33 -17.90
C LYS A 235 17.75 -3.02 -17.20
N PHE A 236 17.96 -4.29 -17.51
CA PHE A 236 19.03 -5.12 -16.99
C PHE A 236 19.85 -5.70 -18.13
N THR A 237 21.16 -5.81 -17.90
CA THR A 237 22.12 -6.47 -18.80
C THR A 237 22.75 -7.63 -18.04
N GLY A 238 22.67 -8.82 -18.61
CA GLY A 238 23.31 -10.03 -18.10
C GLY A 238 24.22 -10.68 -19.13
N SER A 239 24.83 -11.82 -18.76
CA SER A 239 25.78 -12.54 -19.62
C SER A 239 25.17 -13.04 -20.93
N ASP A 240 23.86 -13.29 -20.95
CA ASP A 240 23.18 -13.98 -22.06
C ASP A 240 22.21 -13.04 -22.81
N GLY A 241 22.10 -11.77 -22.37
CA GLY A 241 21.24 -10.79 -23.04
C GLY A 241 20.82 -9.62 -22.16
N GLU A 242 19.74 -8.95 -22.58
CA GLU A 242 19.14 -7.83 -21.85
C GLU A 242 17.65 -8.09 -21.63
N ALA A 243 17.10 -7.58 -20.52
CA ALA A 243 15.67 -7.58 -20.24
C ALA A 243 15.24 -6.20 -19.78
N THR A 244 14.01 -5.82 -20.11
CA THR A 244 13.35 -4.64 -19.54
C THR A 244 12.06 -5.10 -18.90
N VAL A 245 11.88 -4.77 -17.62
CA VAL A 245 10.72 -5.18 -16.81
C VAL A 245 10.09 -3.97 -16.13
N PRO A 246 8.78 -4.01 -15.84
CA PRO A 246 8.15 -2.98 -15.04
C PRO A 246 8.79 -2.88 -13.66
N GLY A 247 9.08 -1.66 -13.21
CA GLY A 247 9.74 -1.42 -11.94
C GLY A 247 8.93 -1.91 -10.74
N ALA A 248 7.59 -1.80 -10.81
CA ALA A 248 6.70 -2.30 -9.77
C ALA A 248 6.79 -3.82 -9.64
N ASP A 249 6.77 -4.55 -10.76
CA ASP A 249 6.88 -6.02 -10.79
C ASP A 249 8.25 -6.47 -10.25
N PHE A 250 9.34 -5.80 -10.66
CA PHE A 250 10.68 -6.07 -10.14
C PHE A 250 10.80 -5.80 -8.64
N ARG A 251 10.22 -4.70 -8.15
CA ARG A 251 10.20 -4.38 -6.72
C ARG A 251 9.55 -5.49 -5.90
N ILE A 252 8.49 -6.10 -6.42
CA ILE A 252 7.84 -7.24 -5.77
C ILE A 252 8.79 -8.44 -5.74
N ALA A 253 9.34 -8.83 -6.89
CA ALA A 253 10.23 -10.00 -7.01
C ALA A 253 11.53 -9.88 -6.18
N ILE A 254 12.14 -8.70 -6.11
CA ILE A 254 13.38 -8.48 -5.35
C ILE A 254 13.17 -8.31 -3.84
N GLY A 255 11.90 -8.26 -3.39
CA GLY A 255 11.57 -8.02 -1.99
C GLY A 255 11.25 -6.54 -1.72
N PRO A 256 9.98 -6.17 -1.53
CA PRO A 256 9.57 -4.77 -1.32
C PRO A 256 9.94 -4.19 0.05
N GLN A 257 10.47 -5.00 0.97
CA GLN A 257 11.09 -4.55 2.23
C GLN A 257 12.53 -4.05 2.00
N ASP A 258 13.23 -4.66 1.04
CA ASP A 258 14.60 -4.31 0.67
C ASP A 258 14.60 -3.19 -0.38
N MET A 259 13.78 -3.32 -1.43
CA MET A 259 13.50 -2.26 -2.40
C MET A 259 12.22 -1.53 -2.02
N ARG A 260 12.32 -0.62 -1.04
CA ARG A 260 11.14 -0.01 -0.41
C ARG A 260 10.22 0.74 -1.39
N SER A 261 10.75 1.31 -2.46
CA SER A 261 9.98 1.96 -3.52
C SER A 261 10.68 1.86 -4.88
N ILE A 262 10.00 2.30 -5.94
CA ILE A 262 10.60 2.46 -7.29
C ILE A 262 10.92 3.93 -7.59
N TRP A 263 10.89 4.82 -6.60
CA TRP A 263 11.45 6.16 -6.72
C TRP A 263 12.96 6.10 -6.43
N LEU A 264 13.71 5.60 -7.40
CA LEU A 264 15.17 5.47 -7.34
C LEU A 264 15.85 6.83 -7.54
N THR A 265 16.66 7.25 -6.57
CA THR A 265 17.46 8.48 -6.62
C THR A 265 18.89 8.24 -7.08
N ASP A 266 19.46 7.06 -6.79
CA ASP A 266 20.80 6.69 -7.26
C ASP A 266 20.90 5.18 -7.57
N ILE A 267 21.78 4.84 -8.51
CA ILE A 267 22.14 3.46 -8.87
C ILE A 267 23.65 3.40 -9.02
N LYS A 268 24.31 2.73 -8.09
CA LYS A 268 25.76 2.58 -8.07
C LYS A 268 26.15 1.14 -8.36
N HIS A 269 26.80 0.92 -9.51
CA HIS A 269 27.41 -0.37 -9.84
C HIS A 269 28.71 -0.57 -9.05
N GLU A 270 28.82 -1.71 -8.39
CA GLU A 270 29.97 -2.12 -7.58
C GLU A 270 30.50 -3.46 -8.11
N ALA A 271 31.66 -3.91 -7.60
CA ALA A 271 32.32 -5.12 -8.12
C ALA A 271 31.52 -6.41 -7.87
N ASP A 272 30.71 -6.44 -6.82
CA ASP A 272 29.98 -7.60 -6.28
C ASP A 272 28.46 -7.36 -6.22
N GLY A 273 27.95 -6.28 -6.83
CA GLY A 273 26.53 -5.99 -6.85
C GLY A 273 26.18 -4.57 -7.27
N ILE A 274 24.96 -4.16 -6.96
CA ILE A 274 24.42 -2.84 -7.25
C ILE A 274 23.80 -2.25 -5.98
N THR A 275 24.27 -1.07 -5.59
CA THR A 275 23.68 -0.30 -4.51
C THR A 275 22.62 0.62 -5.08
N LEU A 276 21.39 0.48 -4.58
CA LEU A 276 20.25 1.32 -4.91
C LEU A 276 19.96 2.27 -3.77
N GLU A 277 19.66 3.52 -4.12
CA GLU A 277 19.11 4.51 -3.19
C GLU A 277 17.78 5.02 -3.73
N GLY A 278 16.85 5.31 -2.83
CA GLY A 278 15.54 5.81 -3.21
C GLY A 278 14.78 6.49 -2.08
N ARG A 279 13.56 6.91 -2.40
CA ARG A 279 12.66 7.63 -1.49
C ARG A 279 11.29 6.99 -1.38
N GLY A 280 10.73 7.01 -0.19
CA GLY A 280 9.43 6.46 0.15
C GLY A 280 9.42 4.96 0.38
N PHE A 281 8.26 4.46 0.76
CA PHE A 281 7.99 3.07 1.08
C PHE A 281 6.59 2.72 0.58
N GLY A 282 6.54 1.88 -0.46
CA GLY A 282 5.33 1.38 -1.08
C GLY A 282 5.22 1.81 -2.55
N HIS A 283 4.07 1.50 -3.15
CA HIS A 283 3.80 1.86 -4.54
C HIS A 283 3.54 3.37 -4.73
N GLY A 284 3.16 4.08 -3.66
CA GLY A 284 2.96 5.53 -3.67
C GLY A 284 1.66 5.99 -4.33
N VAL A 285 0.72 5.08 -4.60
CA VAL A 285 -0.57 5.37 -5.26
C VAL A 285 -1.63 5.61 -4.18
N GLY A 286 -2.47 6.62 -4.37
CA GLY A 286 -3.53 6.98 -3.42
C GLY A 286 -3.01 7.60 -2.13
N LEU A 287 -3.56 7.21 -0.98
CA LEU A 287 -3.25 7.83 0.30
C LEU A 287 -1.82 7.50 0.77
N CYS A 288 -1.07 8.53 1.16
CA CYS A 288 0.20 8.38 1.87
C CYS A 288 -0.06 8.46 3.37
N GLN A 289 0.30 7.40 4.12
CA GLN A 289 0.04 7.33 5.56
C GLN A 289 0.81 8.42 6.32
N TRP A 290 2.12 8.55 6.09
CA TRP A 290 2.92 9.64 6.69
C TRP A 290 2.44 11.04 6.28
N GLY A 291 1.93 11.19 5.06
CA GLY A 291 1.33 12.43 4.62
C GLY A 291 -0.03 12.71 5.27
N ALA A 292 -0.85 11.67 5.53
CA ALA A 292 -2.07 11.79 6.31
C ALA A 292 -1.77 12.21 7.76
N HIS A 293 -0.72 11.64 8.37
CA HIS A 293 -0.20 12.10 9.66
C HIS A 293 0.15 13.60 9.64
N ALA A 294 0.89 14.04 8.63
CA ALA A 294 1.29 15.44 8.48
C ALA A 294 0.08 16.38 8.35
N LEU A 295 -0.89 16.03 7.51
CA LEU A 295 -2.12 16.80 7.33
C LEU A 295 -2.97 16.82 8.61
N ALA A 296 -3.10 15.70 9.31
CA ALA A 296 -3.82 15.64 10.57
C ALA A 296 -3.16 16.49 11.67
N LYS A 297 -1.82 16.52 11.75
CA LYS A 297 -1.08 17.44 12.64
C LYS A 297 -1.32 18.92 12.32
N LYS A 298 -1.72 19.25 11.09
CA LYS A 298 -2.16 20.59 10.69
C LYS A 298 -3.65 20.86 10.93
N GLY A 299 -4.33 19.97 11.65
CA GLY A 299 -5.75 20.10 11.99
C GLY A 299 -6.70 19.77 10.83
N LYS A 300 -6.24 19.09 9.78
CA LYS A 300 -7.10 18.65 8.68
C LYS A 300 -8.03 17.53 9.13
N LYS A 301 -9.31 17.66 8.77
CA LYS A 301 -10.32 16.63 9.02
C LYS A 301 -10.13 15.41 8.11
N PRO A 302 -10.68 14.23 8.45
CA PRO A 302 -10.55 13.02 7.65
C PRO A 302 -10.97 13.23 6.19
N GLU A 303 -12.07 13.94 5.96
CA GLU A 303 -12.59 14.20 4.62
C GLU A 303 -11.65 15.10 3.80
N GLU A 304 -11.00 16.08 4.45
CA GLU A 304 -10.01 16.94 3.79
C GLU A 304 -8.75 16.14 3.41
N ILE A 305 -8.32 15.22 4.29
CA ILE A 305 -7.19 14.31 4.00
C ILE A 305 -7.53 13.42 2.81
N ILE A 306 -8.72 12.81 2.79
CA ILE A 306 -9.18 11.98 1.67
C ILE A 306 -9.25 12.81 0.38
N LYS A 307 -9.82 14.02 0.44
CA LYS A 307 -9.92 14.90 -0.73
C LYS A 307 -8.58 15.42 -1.25
N HIS A 308 -7.55 15.44 -0.41
CA HIS A 308 -6.18 15.72 -0.87
C HIS A 308 -5.65 14.61 -1.78
N TYR A 309 -5.82 13.35 -1.39
CA TYR A 309 -5.29 12.20 -2.14
C TYR A 309 -6.20 11.69 -3.26
N TYR A 310 -7.51 11.87 -3.10
CA TYR A 310 -8.55 11.42 -4.03
C TYR A 310 -9.50 12.59 -4.34
N PRO A 311 -9.05 13.60 -5.11
CA PRO A 311 -9.78 14.86 -5.25
C PRO A 311 -11.18 14.70 -5.86
N GLU A 312 -11.35 13.72 -6.75
CA GLU A 312 -12.59 13.54 -7.52
C GLU A 312 -13.59 12.55 -6.90
N VAL A 313 -13.25 11.89 -5.79
CA VAL A 313 -14.13 10.89 -5.17
C VAL A 313 -15.19 11.56 -4.30
N LYS A 314 -16.38 10.98 -4.18
CA LYS A 314 -17.36 11.36 -3.17
C LYS A 314 -17.12 10.54 -1.92
N ILE A 315 -17.33 11.15 -0.76
CA ILE A 315 -17.39 10.42 0.50
C ILE A 315 -18.88 10.24 0.81
N GLU A 316 -19.34 9.01 0.88
CA GLU A 316 -20.74 8.67 1.10
C GLU A 316 -20.88 7.82 2.36
N LYS A 317 -21.93 8.08 3.14
CA LYS A 317 -22.29 7.26 4.30
C LYS A 317 -23.33 6.23 3.89
N LEU A 318 -22.95 4.95 3.92
CA LEU A 318 -23.80 3.84 3.45
C LEU A 318 -24.61 3.17 4.56
N TRP A 319 -24.22 3.28 5.83
CA TRP A 319 -24.97 2.86 7.01
C TRP A 319 -24.74 3.82 8.18
#